data_AF-A0A106E878-F1
#
_entry.id   AF-A0A106E878-F1
#
_cell.length_a   1.000
_cell.length_b   1.000
_cell.length_c   1.000
_cell.angle_alpha   90.00
_cell.angle_beta   90.00
_cell.angle_gamma   90.00
#
_symmetry.space_group_name_H-M   'P 1'
#
loop_
_entity.id
_entity.type
_entity.pdbx_description
1 polymer ?
#
loop_
_entity_poly.entity_id
_entity_poly.type
_entity_poly.pdbx_seq_one_letter_code
_entity_poly.pdbx_strand_id
1 'polypeptide(L)' 'MPTISVSGFNPEGGPSRLSAQATRDNLNEDHPAWALTLACDANNVTAAFTSATASDASLRAALEIAYPSASDRVV' A
#
# COMPACT_ATOMS: atom_id res chain seq x y z
N MET A 1 -12.89 -2.16 -7.87
CA MET A 1 -12.02 -1.34 -7.01
C MET A 1 -11.10 -2.30 -6.27
N PRO A 2 -9.85 -2.50 -6.72
CA PRO A 2 -8.92 -3.37 -6.02
C PRO A 2 -8.50 -2.74 -4.68
N THR A 3 -8.43 -3.59 -3.66
CA THR A 3 -7.88 -3.27 -2.34
C THR A 3 -6.75 -4.24 -2.09
N ILE A 4 -5.53 -3.73 -1.88
CA ILE A 4 -4.36 -4.55 -1.59
C ILE A 4 -3.88 -4.21 -0.18
N SER A 5 -3.82 -5.22 0.67
CA SER A 5 -3.35 -5.11 2.04
C SER A 5 -1.89 -5.54 2.13
N VAL A 6 -1.02 -4.59 2.43
CA VAL A 6 0.40 -4.82 2.68
C VAL A 6 0.58 -5.05 4.18
N SER A 7 1.05 -6.24 4.55
CA SER A 7 1.33 -6.59 5.95
C SER A 7 2.84 -6.54 6.18
N GLY A 8 3.30 -5.67 7.07
CA GLY A 8 4.72 -5.61 7.42
C GLY A 8 4.99 -6.17 8.80
N PHE A 9 5.99 -7.04 8.86
CA PHE A 9 6.50 -7.63 10.07
C PHE A 9 7.46 -6.64 10.75
N ASN A 10 6.95 -5.62 11.47
CA ASN A 10 7.59 -5.10 12.69
C ASN A 10 6.90 -3.83 13.25
N PRO A 11 6.66 -3.74 14.56
CA PRO A 11 6.32 -2.47 15.24
C PRO A 11 7.49 -1.48 15.28
N GLU A 12 8.72 -1.91 14.95
CA GLU A 12 9.93 -1.07 14.87
C GLU A 12 10.46 -0.87 13.44
N GLY A 13 9.82 -1.47 12.42
CA GLY A 13 10.37 -1.56 11.05
C GLY A 13 9.44 -2.13 9.97
N GLY A 14 8.14 -2.29 10.23
CA GLY A 14 7.11 -2.49 9.20
C GLY A 14 6.85 -1.18 8.44
N PRO A 15 5.91 -1.15 7.47
CA PRO A 15 5.50 0.08 6.82
C PRO A 15 4.91 0.98 7.90
N SER A 16 5.76 1.81 8.47
CA SER A 16 5.33 2.82 9.41
C SER A 16 4.24 3.63 8.71
N ARG A 17 3.24 4.12 9.45
CA ARG A 17 2.16 4.93 8.86
C ARG A 17 2.72 6.01 7.91
N LEU A 18 3.90 6.54 8.21
CA LEU A 18 4.70 7.43 7.37
C LEU A 18 5.15 6.83 6.04
N SER A 19 5.76 5.65 6.03
CA SER A 19 6.16 4.95 4.79
C SER A 19 4.95 4.62 3.92
N ALA A 20 3.85 4.14 4.51
CA ALA A 20 2.63 3.84 3.77
C ALA A 20 2.01 5.10 3.15
N GLN A 21 2.01 6.22 3.88
CA GLN A 21 1.59 7.53 3.35
C GLN A 21 2.51 7.99 2.21
N ALA A 22 3.83 7.89 2.38
CA ALA A 22 4.78 8.26 1.33
C ALA A 22 4.60 7.41 0.06
N THR A 23 4.35 6.10 0.19
CA THR A 23 4.05 5.25 -0.97
C THR A 23 2.74 5.66 -1.64
N ARG A 24 1.68 5.92 -0.87
CA ARG A 24 0.41 6.41 -1.43
C ARG A 24 0.62 7.71 -2.20
N ASP A 25 1.35 8.67 -1.63
CA ASP A 25 1.58 9.98 -2.24
C ASP A 25 2.44 9.86 -3.49
N ASN A 26 3.54 9.11 -3.45
CA ASN A 26 4.36 8.83 -4.64
C ASN A 26 3.55 8.15 -5.75
N LEU A 27 2.69 7.18 -5.43
CA LEU A 27 1.85 6.51 -6.43
C LEU A 27 0.75 7.43 -6.98
N ASN A 28 0.22 8.34 -6.17
CA ASN A 28 -0.70 9.36 -6.66
C ASN A 28 -0.01 10.45 -7.47
N GLU A 29 1.26 10.75 -7.22
CA GLU A 29 2.04 11.67 -8.05
C GLU A 29 2.42 11.04 -9.40
N ASP A 30 2.86 9.79 -9.40
CA ASP A 30 3.20 9.04 -10.63
C ASP A 30 1.93 8.68 -11.44
N HIS A 31 0.84 8.38 -10.73
CA HIS A 31 -0.44 8.02 -11.29
C HIS A 31 -1.59 8.84 -10.68
N PRO A 32 -1.76 10.11 -11.08
CA PRO A 32 -2.79 10.99 -10.52
C PRO A 32 -4.21 10.50 -10.77
N ALA A 33 -4.41 9.64 -11.77
CA ALA A 33 -5.68 9.00 -12.03
C ALA A 33 -6.05 7.91 -11.00
N TRP A 34 -5.08 7.33 -10.28
CA TRP A 34 -5.28 6.19 -9.37
C TRP A 34 -6.06 6.52 -8.10
N ALA A 35 -6.00 7.78 -7.65
CA ALA A 35 -6.73 8.29 -6.50
C ALA A 35 -6.66 7.33 -5.29
N LEU A 36 -5.45 6.87 -4.97
CA LEU A 36 -5.21 5.90 -3.92
C LEU A 36 -5.60 6.43 -2.55
N THR A 37 -6.39 5.64 -1.84
CA THR A 37 -6.69 5.84 -0.43
C THR A 37 -5.94 4.82 0.41
N LEU A 38 -5.47 5.25 1.58
CA LEU A 38 -4.73 4.42 2.53
C LEU A 38 -5.56 4.25 3.79
N ALA A 39 -5.74 3.01 4.23
CA ALA A 39 -6.26 2.67 5.55
C ALA A 39 -5.20 1.86 6.31
N CYS A 40 -4.82 2.32 7.51
CA CYS A 40 -3.92 1.57 8.38
C CYS A 40 -4.73 1.04 9.57
N ASP A 41 -4.49 -0.22 9.97
CA ASP A 41 -5.07 -0.76 11.21
C ASP A 41 -4.51 -0.05 12.45
N ALA A 42 -5.26 -0.08 13.56
CA ALA A 42 -4.88 0.57 14.83
C ALA A 42 -3.50 0.10 15.35
N ASN A 43 -3.08 -1.12 14.97
CA ASN A 43 -1.76 -1.66 15.35
C ASN A 43 -0.64 -1.29 14.35
N ASN A 44 -0.95 -0.56 13.26
CA ASN A 44 -0.03 -0.14 12.19
C ASN A 44 0.78 -1.27 11.52
N VAL A 45 0.38 -2.52 11.70
CA VAL A 45 1.02 -3.70 11.08
C VAL A 45 0.47 -4.00 9.68
N THR A 46 -0.68 -3.42 9.34
CA THR A 46 -1.36 -3.62 8.05
C THR A 46 -1.75 -2.29 7.44
N ALA A 47 -1.35 -2.08 6.19
CA ALA A 47 -1.67 -0.93 5.36
C ALA A 47 -2.48 -1.38 4.13
N ALA A 48 -3.73 -0.98 4.04
CA ALA A 48 -4.62 -1.26 2.92
C ALA A 48 -4.62 -0.08 1.94
N PHE A 49 -4.14 -0.34 0.73
CA PHE A 49 -4.16 0.58 -0.40
C PHE A 49 -5.35 0.25 -1.27
N THR A 50 -6.25 1.21 -1.44
CA THR A 50 -7.44 1.05 -2.29
C THR A 50 -7.37 2.04 -3.44
N SER A 51 -7.54 1.56 -4.67
CA SER A 51 -7.64 2.42 -5.85
C SER A 51 -9.00 2.25 -6.51
N ALA A 52 -9.57 3.37 -6.97
CA ALA A 52 -10.82 3.35 -7.72
C ALA A 52 -10.62 2.98 -9.20
N THR A 53 -9.43 3.22 -9.74
CA THR A 53 -9.16 3.23 -11.19
C THR A 53 -7.96 2.38 -11.59
N ALA A 54 -7.03 2.09 -10.69
CA ALA A 54 -5.94 1.16 -10.95
C ALA A 54 -6.47 -0.27 -11.08
N SER A 55 -5.82 -1.06 -11.93
CA SER A 55 -6.02 -2.51 -12.00
C SER A 55 -5.30 -3.19 -10.85
N ASP A 56 -5.83 -4.31 -10.36
CA ASP A 56 -5.24 -5.12 -9.28
C ASP A 56 -3.76 -5.45 -9.56
N ALA A 57 -3.46 -5.97 -10.76
CA ALA A 57 -2.10 -6.33 -11.15
C ALA A 57 -1.13 -5.13 -11.16
N SER A 58 -1.59 -3.95 -11.60
CA SER A 58 -0.78 -2.73 -11.64
C SER A 58 -0.50 -2.22 -10.23
N LEU A 59 -1.52 -2.19 -9.38
CA LEU A 59 -1.38 -1.78 -7.98
C LEU A 59 -0.46 -2.75 -7.23
N ARG A 60 -0.60 -4.05 -7.48
CA ARG A 60 0.23 -5.09 -6.86
C ARG A 60 1.70 -4.95 -7.24
N ALA A 61 1.99 -4.79 -8.54
CA ALA A 61 3.36 -4.61 -9.02
C ALA A 61 4.01 -3.35 -8.42
N ALA A 62 3.25 -2.26 -8.31
CA ALA A 62 3.75 -1.02 -7.71
C ALA A 62 4.04 -1.16 -6.20
N LEU A 63 3.18 -1.89 -5.48
CA LEU A 63 3.38 -2.17 -4.06
C LEU A 63 4.53 -3.15 -3.81
N GLU A 64 4.72 -4.15 -4.67
CA GLU A 64 5.83 -5.11 -4.58
C GLU A 64 7.19 -4.42 -4.78
N ILE A 65 7.26 -3.40 -5.65
CA ILE A 65 8.47 -2.56 -5.81
C ILE A 65 8.73 -1.74 -4.54
N ALA A 66 7.68 -1.18 -3.93
CA ALA A 66 7.81 -0.35 -2.72
C ALA A 66 8.07 -1.20 -1.45
N TYR A 67 7.58 -2.43 -1.41
CA TYR A 67 7.59 -3.31 -0.25
C TYR A 67 8.01 -4.76 -0.59
N PRO A 68 9.23 -4.99 -1.12
CA PRO A 68 9.66 -6.31 -1.60
C PRO A 68 9.77 -7.39 -0.50
N SER A 69 9.79 -6.99 0.78
CA SER A 69 9.87 -7.89 1.94
C SER A 69 8.56 -7.98 2.74
N ALA A 70 7.53 -7.20 2.39
CA ALA A 70 6.25 -7.32 3.06
C ALA A 70 5.57 -8.60 2.57
N SER A 71 4.96 -9.36 3.48
CA SER A 71 4.08 -10.44 3.07
C SER A 71 2.82 -9.78 2.55
N ASP A 72 2.77 -9.47 1.24
CA ASP A 72 1.58 -8.99 0.54
C ASP A 72 0.51 -10.06 0.60
N ARG A 73 -0.23 -10.09 1.70
CA ARG A 73 -1.43 -10.91 1.81
C ARG A 73 -2.53 -10.12 1.12
N VAL A 74 -2.72 -10.39 -0.18
CA VAL A 74 -3.94 -10.02 -0.90
C VAL A 74 -5.09 -10.75 -0.19
N VAL A 75 -5.89 -10.01 0.59
CA VAL A 75 -7.08 -10.53 1.27
C VAL A 75 -8.31 -10.10 0.48
#